data_AF-A0A349ZZY9-F1
#
_entry.id   AF-A0A349ZZY9-F1
#
_cell.length_a   1.000
_cell.length_b   1.000
_cell.length_c   1.000
_cell.angle_alpha   90.00
_cell.angle_beta   90.00
_cell.angle_gamma   90.00
#
_symmetry.space_group_name_H-M   'P 1'
#
loop_
_entity.id
_entity.type
_entity.pdbx_description
1 polymer ?
#
loop_
_entity_poly.entity_id
_entity_poly.type
_entity_poly.pdbx_seq_one_letter_code
_entity_poly.pdbx_strand_id
1 'polypeptide(L)'
;MKNNIKEHSPADIRPNALQHFLLICAGSNVHQLRKAPTEWNKFSGIGGVILFTAVFAALSAGYAMFTVFDDAWISVAFAVLWGLI
;
A
#
# COMPACT_ATOMS: atom_id res chain seq x y z
N MET A 1 -17.80 31.34 -22.61
CA MET A 1 -16.52 30.87 -22.04
C MET A 1 -16.63 30.82 -20.52
N LYS A 2 -16.96 29.66 -19.95
CA LYS A 2 -16.57 29.25 -18.59
C LYS A 2 -16.96 27.78 -18.44
N ASN A 3 -15.94 26.97 -18.20
CA ASN A 3 -15.90 25.54 -18.46
C ASN A 3 -16.75 24.74 -17.49
N ASN A 4 -17.26 23.63 -18.03
CA ASN A 4 -17.86 22.47 -17.37
C ASN A 4 -16.90 21.81 -16.35
N ILE A 5 -16.52 22.52 -15.29
CA ILE A 5 -16.00 21.86 -14.11
C ILE A 5 -17.20 21.22 -13.44
N LYS A 6 -17.48 19.97 -13.83
CA LYS A 6 -18.36 19.08 -13.10
C LYS A 6 -17.93 19.16 -11.65
N GLU A 7 -18.80 19.69 -10.82
CA GLU A 7 -18.72 19.55 -9.38
C GLU A 7 -18.68 18.05 -9.11
N HIS A 8 -17.48 17.50 -8.93
CA HIS A 8 -17.24 16.07 -8.78
C HIS A 8 -17.67 15.72 -7.36
N SER A 9 -18.97 15.48 -7.21
CA SER A 9 -19.62 14.92 -6.03
C SER A 9 -18.77 13.77 -5.45
N PRO A 10 -18.15 13.91 -4.27
CA PRO A 10 -17.17 12.97 -3.73
C PRO A 10 -17.84 11.79 -3.00
N ALA A 11 -18.94 11.26 -3.56
CA ALA A 11 -19.86 10.35 -2.85
C ALA A 11 -20.04 8.96 -3.50
N ASP A 12 -19.16 8.54 -4.41
CA ASP A 12 -19.10 7.13 -4.86
C ASP A 12 -17.69 6.68 -5.25
N ILE A 13 -16.69 6.95 -4.40
CA ILE A 13 -15.49 6.13 -4.42
C ILE A 13 -15.79 4.98 -3.47
N ARG A 14 -16.31 3.87 -4.00
CA ARG A 14 -16.19 2.57 -3.31
C ARG A 14 -14.72 2.20 -3.37
N PRO A 15 -13.94 2.34 -2.29
CA PRO A 15 -12.55 1.95 -2.34
C PRO A 15 -12.50 0.45 -2.63
N ASN A 16 -11.84 0.08 -3.73
CA ASN A 16 -11.52 -1.32 -3.96
C ASN A 16 -10.66 -1.83 -2.80
N ALA A 17 -10.72 -3.12 -2.50
CA ALA A 17 -9.98 -3.71 -1.38
C ALA A 17 -8.50 -3.27 -1.38
N LEU A 18 -7.85 -3.27 -2.54
CA LEU A 18 -6.47 -2.79 -2.71
C LEU A 18 -6.30 -1.32 -2.33
N GLN A 19 -7.18 -0.41 -2.77
CA GLN A 19 -7.07 1.00 -2.39
C GLN A 19 -7.21 1.19 -0.88
N HIS A 20 -8.06 0.38 -0.23
CA HIS A 20 -8.22 0.42 1.21
C HIS A 20 -6.96 -0.10 1.94
N PHE A 21 -6.34 -1.18 1.44
CA PHE A 21 -5.05 -1.66 1.93
C PHE A 21 -3.93 -0.63 1.73
N LEU A 22 -3.84 -0.01 0.55
CA LEU A 22 -2.83 1.02 0.26
C LEU A 22 -3.04 2.25 1.14
N LEU A 23 -4.28 2.60 1.49
CA LEU A 23 -4.59 3.69 2.42
C LEU A 23 -4.23 3.37 3.87
N ILE A 24 -4.52 2.15 4.31
CA ILE A 24 -4.11 1.65 5.64
C ILE A 24 -2.58 1.64 5.73
N CYS A 25 -1.90 1.13 4.68
CA CYS A 25 -0.45 1.05 4.60
C CYS A 25 0.20 2.45 4.51
N ALA A 26 -0.46 3.41 3.87
CA ALA A 26 -0.05 4.82 3.83
C ALA A 26 -0.39 5.61 5.12
N GLY A 27 -1.10 5.02 6.09
CA GLY A 27 -1.54 5.70 7.32
C GLY A 27 -2.57 6.81 7.08
N SER A 28 -3.32 6.74 5.99
CA SER A 28 -4.19 7.83 5.52
C SER A 28 -5.58 7.80 6.16
N ASN A 29 -6.06 8.96 6.63
CA ASN A 29 -7.40 9.11 7.20
C ASN A 29 -8.46 9.28 6.10
N VAL A 30 -9.35 8.30 5.97
CA VAL A 30 -10.48 8.30 5.01
C VAL A 30 -11.35 9.57 5.12
N HIS A 31 -11.41 10.16 6.32
CA HIS A 31 -12.12 11.42 6.56
C HIS A 31 -11.49 12.63 5.83
N GLN A 32 -10.17 12.65 5.68
CA GLN A 32 -9.43 13.73 5.00
C GLN A 32 -9.56 13.59 3.48
N LEU A 33 -9.56 12.34 3.00
CA LEU A 33 -9.75 11.99 1.60
C LEU A 33 -11.16 12.28 1.07
N ARG A 34 -12.19 12.25 1.94
CA ARG A 34 -13.55 12.65 1.55
C ARG A 34 -13.69 14.15 1.24
N LYS A 35 -12.77 14.99 1.71
CA LYS A 35 -12.76 16.44 1.43
C LYS A 35 -12.07 16.80 0.11
N ALA A 36 -11.23 15.93 -0.45
CA ALA A 36 -10.50 16.19 -1.69
C ALA A 36 -10.31 14.89 -2.51
N PRO A 37 -11.08 14.68 -3.61
CA PRO A 37 -10.98 13.46 -4.42
C PRO A 37 -9.62 13.31 -5.13
N THR A 38 -8.87 14.40 -5.30
CA THR A 38 -7.53 14.38 -5.92
C THR A 38 -6.48 13.71 -5.04
N GLU A 39 -6.65 13.75 -3.72
CA GLU A 39 -5.69 13.21 -2.77
C GLU A 39 -5.71 11.68 -2.77
N TRP A 40 -6.84 11.04 -3.10
CA TRP A 40 -6.95 9.58 -3.20
C TRP A 40 -5.90 8.94 -4.11
N ASN A 41 -5.69 9.52 -5.30
CA ASN A 41 -4.71 8.99 -6.26
C ASN A 41 -3.27 9.14 -5.75
N LYS A 42 -3.00 10.20 -5.00
CA LYS A 42 -1.68 10.51 -4.44
C LYS A 42 -1.33 9.58 -3.28
N PHE A 43 -2.25 9.40 -2.33
CA PHE A 43 -2.09 8.48 -1.20
C PHE A 43 -2.04 7.02 -1.65
N SER A 44 -2.82 6.64 -2.67
CA SER A 44 -2.69 5.31 -3.27
C SER A 44 -1.30 5.11 -3.89
N GLY A 45 -0.71 6.12 -4.52
CA GLY A 45 0.68 6.04 -5.00
C GLY A 45 1.70 5.83 -3.87
N ILE A 46 1.54 6.53 -2.75
CA ILE A 46 2.41 6.42 -1.56
C ILE A 46 2.29 5.02 -0.93
N GLY A 47 1.07 4.52 -0.73
CA GLY A 47 0.85 3.17 -0.22
C GLY A 47 1.43 2.08 -1.13
N GLY A 48 1.40 2.30 -2.45
CA GLY A 48 1.96 1.39 -3.43
C GLY A 48 3.48 1.21 -3.31
N VAL A 49 4.23 2.31 -3.17
CA VAL A 49 5.71 2.23 -3.05
C VAL A 49 6.16 1.62 -1.72
N ILE A 50 5.42 1.86 -0.64
CA ILE A 50 5.67 1.24 0.67
C ILE A 50 5.47 -0.27 0.58
N LEU A 51 4.37 -0.74 -0.01
CA LEU A 51 4.11 -2.16 -0.24
C LEU A 51 5.24 -2.80 -1.07
N PHE A 52 5.64 -2.17 -2.17
CA PHE A 52 6.73 -2.67 -2.99
C PHE A 52 8.05 -2.78 -2.21
N THR A 53 8.34 -1.81 -1.33
CA THR A 53 9.53 -1.81 -0.49
C THR A 53 9.47 -2.93 0.55
N ALA A 54 8.33 -3.13 1.20
CA ALA A 54 8.11 -4.21 2.17
C ALA A 54 8.28 -5.59 1.52
N VAL A 55 7.72 -5.79 0.32
CA VAL A 55 7.91 -7.03 -0.46
C VAL A 55 9.37 -7.23 -0.84
N PHE A 56 10.06 -6.19 -1.31
CA PHE A 56 11.47 -6.28 -1.66
C PHE A 56 12.37 -6.58 -0.45
N ALA A 57 12.06 -5.97 0.71
CA ALA A 57 12.72 -6.25 1.98
C ALA A 57 12.49 -7.68 2.44
N ALA A 58 11.26 -8.19 2.34
CA ALA A 58 10.90 -9.57 2.65
C ALA A 58 11.67 -10.56 1.77
N LEU A 59 11.76 -10.30 0.45
CA LEU A 59 12.53 -11.13 -0.48
C LEU A 59 14.03 -11.13 -0.16
N SER A 60 14.59 -9.95 0.17
CA SER A 60 16.00 -9.82 0.55
C SER A 60 16.32 -10.58 1.86
N ALA A 61 15.49 -10.39 2.89
CA ALA A 61 15.65 -11.08 4.17
C ALA A 61 15.43 -12.60 4.03
N GLY A 62 14.42 -13.01 3.26
CA GLY A 62 14.14 -14.42 2.98
C GLY A 62 15.29 -15.09 2.23
N TYR A 63 15.88 -14.42 1.23
CA TYR A 63 17.03 -14.95 0.51
C TYR A 63 18.27 -15.05 1.41
N ALA A 64 18.53 -14.05 2.26
CA ALA A 64 19.64 -14.10 3.21
C ALA A 64 19.48 -15.27 4.20
N MET A 65 18.29 -15.44 4.80
CA MET A 65 18.03 -16.57 5.71
C MET A 65 18.11 -17.93 5.01
N PHE A 66 17.70 -18.01 3.74
CA PHE A 66 17.79 -19.24 2.95
C PHE A 66 19.24 -19.69 2.79
N THR A 67 20.17 -18.77 2.61
CA THR A 67 21.60 -19.09 2.52
C THR A 67 22.25 -19.50 3.85
N VAL A 68 21.66 -19.12 5.00
CA VAL A 68 22.25 -19.39 6.33
C VAL A 68 21.79 -20.73 6.90
N PHE A 69 20.51 -21.06 6.72
CA PHE A 69 19.91 -22.23 7.38
C PHE A 69 19.60 -23.40 6.43
N ASP A 70 19.67 -23.21 5.09
CA ASP A 70 19.24 -24.17 4.05
C ASP A 70 17.78 -24.66 4.22
N ASP A 71 17.04 -24.03 5.13
CA ASP A 71 15.70 -24.41 5.56
C ASP A 71 14.69 -23.41 4.99
N ALA A 72 13.95 -23.85 3.98
CA ALA A 72 12.95 -23.04 3.30
C ALA A 72 11.83 -22.59 4.25
N TRP A 73 11.48 -23.43 5.24
CA TRP A 73 10.42 -23.14 6.21
C TRP A 73 10.74 -21.94 7.11
N ILE A 74 11.97 -21.90 7.64
CA ILE A 74 12.44 -20.82 8.52
C ILE A 74 12.61 -19.52 7.72
N SER A 75 13.13 -19.62 6.51
CA SER A 75 13.35 -18.47 5.62
C SER A 75 12.06 -17.76 5.25
N VAL A 76 11.00 -18.50 4.93
CA VAL A 76 9.68 -17.92 4.63
C VAL A 76 9.04 -17.33 5.88
N ALA A 77 9.13 -17.99 7.02
CA ALA A 77 8.60 -17.47 8.28
C ALA A 77 9.25 -16.12 8.66
N PHE A 78 10.57 -16.02 8.54
CA PHE A 78 11.30 -14.76 8.78
C PHE A 78 11.01 -13.70 7.72
N ALA A 79 10.94 -14.06 6.44
CA ALA A 79 10.60 -13.13 5.37
C ALA A 79 9.21 -12.49 5.56
N VAL A 80 8.20 -13.27 5.94
CA VAL A 80 6.85 -12.76 6.20
C VAL A 80 6.81 -11.91 7.46
N LEU A 81 7.49 -12.33 8.53
CA LEU A 81 7.58 -11.55 9.77
C LEU A 81 8.23 -10.18 9.53
N TRP A 82 9.30 -10.15 8.73
CA TRP A 82 10.04 -8.92 8.42
C TRP A 82 9.35 -8.03 7.39
N GLY A 83 8.62 -8.61 6.44
CA GLY A 83 7.85 -7.88 5.43
C GLY A 83 6.52 -7.33 5.93
N LEU A 84 6.00 -7.84 7.06
CA LEU A 84 4.77 -7.35 7.69
C LEU A 84 5.04 -6.22 8.70
N ILE A 85 6.31 -5.97 9.03
CA ILE A 85 6.80 -4.85 9.86
C ILE A 85 6.87 -3.56 9.03
#